data_AF-A0A2H3ERV2-F1
#
_entry.id   AF-A0A2H3ERV2-F1
#
_cell.length_a   1.000
_cell.length_b   1.000
_cell.length_c   1.000
_cell.angle_alpha   90.00
_cell.angle_beta   90.00
_cell.angle_gamma   90.00
#
_symmetry.space_group_name_H-M   'P 1'
#
loop_
_entity.id
_entity.type
_entity.pdbx_description
1 polymer ?
#
loop_
_entity_poly.entity_id
_entity_poly.type
_entity_poly.pdbx_seq_one_letter_code
_entity_poly.pdbx_strand_id
1 'polypeptide(L)'
;MQATIAFPVVDKENISNVAGKKNPRKRNITTADGEAIDLSKEFEASSSVVEAMKQRIFQLEDELEAARSAQALGPPAKRARTSTILDEPQPTASGSVKSGATSKAEEKKRKMQLKKIFDRIKKDCKSDTVKFQGTPKTIKCDEVFEQAEFDGIFGGKGVLIQPTPQNKPKSAVTIIRFSTRAQIAELFGDELKGLKGYRWTRGGVPSFAKSIKLGAYDVEIRSAELSYSRNNMKCSLKFEVYEIGSGGRRDDMFMW
;
A
#
# COMPACT_ATOMS: atom_id res chain seq x y z
N MET A 1 -13.78 -5.70 -52.22
CA MET A 1 -14.58 -4.98 -51.22
C MET A 1 -13.73 -4.88 -49.96
N GLN A 2 -13.14 -3.72 -49.70
CA GLN A 2 -12.26 -3.51 -48.55
C GLN A 2 -13.11 -2.99 -47.38
N ALA A 3 -13.01 -3.65 -46.23
CA ALA A 3 -13.74 -3.26 -45.02
C ALA A 3 -12.85 -2.32 -44.18
N THR A 4 -13.22 -1.04 -44.16
CA THR A 4 -12.61 -0.03 -43.29
C THR A 4 -13.25 -0.12 -41.91
N ILE A 5 -12.47 -0.50 -40.89
CA ILE A 5 -12.92 -0.48 -39.49
C ILE A 5 -12.50 0.86 -38.88
N ALA A 6 -13.47 1.72 -38.59
CA ALA A 6 -13.25 2.98 -37.88
C ALA A 6 -13.29 2.74 -36.36
N PHE A 7 -12.22 3.11 -35.65
CA PHE A 7 -12.20 3.12 -34.19
C PHE A 7 -12.63 4.50 -33.66
N PRO A 8 -13.44 4.56 -32.59
CA PRO A 8 -13.77 5.82 -31.95
C PRO A 8 -12.55 6.41 -31.24
N VAL A 9 -12.29 7.68 -31.54
CA VAL A 9 -11.33 8.54 -30.84
C VAL A 9 -11.80 8.70 -29.40
N VAL A 10 -11.07 8.11 -28.45
CA VAL A 10 -11.24 8.37 -27.02
C VAL A 10 -10.34 9.53 -26.64
N ASP A 11 -10.95 10.56 -26.05
CA ASP A 11 -10.32 11.80 -25.64
C ASP A 11 -9.06 11.59 -24.78
N LYS A 12 -8.01 12.32 -25.16
CA LYS A 12 -6.75 12.45 -24.45
C LYS A 12 -6.93 13.33 -23.23
N GLU A 13 -7.26 12.75 -22.09
CA GLU A 13 -7.02 13.39 -20.79
C GLU A 13 -6.06 12.58 -19.92
N ASN A 14 -4.80 13.03 -19.99
CA ASN A 14 -3.92 13.29 -18.85
C ASN A 14 -3.57 12.12 -17.90
N ILE A 15 -2.69 11.23 -18.36
CA ILE A 15 -1.86 10.41 -17.47
C ILE A 15 -0.40 10.85 -17.67
N SER A 16 -0.03 11.96 -17.03
CA SER A 16 1.36 12.36 -16.86
C SER A 16 1.70 12.41 -15.37
N ASN A 17 2.38 11.37 -14.88
CA ASN A 17 3.50 11.45 -13.92
C ASN A 17 3.76 10.09 -13.23
N VAL A 18 4.61 9.27 -13.85
CA VAL A 18 5.52 8.39 -13.10
C VAL A 18 6.89 8.50 -13.76
N ALA A 19 7.58 9.61 -13.51
CA ALA A 19 8.99 9.77 -13.83
C ALA A 19 9.84 8.96 -12.85
N GLY A 20 9.96 7.66 -13.11
CA GLY A 20 11.04 6.83 -12.57
C GLY A 20 11.95 6.46 -13.73
N LYS A 21 13.22 6.87 -13.68
CA LYS A 21 14.27 6.41 -14.61
C LYS A 21 14.33 4.87 -14.58
N LYS A 22 13.59 4.23 -15.48
CA LYS A 22 13.75 2.82 -15.84
C LYS A 22 14.52 2.82 -17.15
N ASN A 23 15.60 2.05 -17.20
CA ASN A 23 16.28 1.74 -18.47
C ASN A 23 15.21 1.39 -19.52
N PRO A 24 15.24 2.00 -20.72
CA PRO A 24 14.27 1.70 -21.75
C PRO A 24 14.42 0.21 -22.09
N ARG A 25 13.46 -0.60 -21.65
CA ARG A 25 13.34 -1.99 -22.10
C ARG A 25 13.13 -1.89 -23.60
N LYS A 26 14.12 -2.31 -24.39
CA LYS A 26 14.03 -2.36 -25.86
C LYS A 26 12.84 -3.26 -26.20
N ARG A 27 11.82 -2.71 -26.85
CA ARG A 27 10.61 -3.43 -27.26
C ARG A 27 10.75 -3.77 -28.73
N ASN A 28 11.64 -4.70 -29.02
CA ASN A 28 11.88 -5.14 -30.40
C ASN A 28 11.26 -6.52 -30.57
N ILE A 29 10.58 -6.73 -31.71
CA ILE A 29 10.12 -8.06 -32.14
C ILE A 29 10.85 -8.43 -33.42
N THR A 30 11.24 -9.70 -33.55
CA THR A 30 11.88 -10.22 -34.76
C THR A 30 10.84 -10.95 -35.58
N THR A 31 10.65 -10.51 -36.82
CA THR A 31 9.75 -11.13 -37.79
C THR A 31 10.41 -12.36 -38.43
N ALA A 32 9.65 -13.27 -39.03
CA ALA A 32 10.17 -14.47 -39.71
C ALA A 32 11.19 -14.14 -40.83
N ASP A 33 11.08 -12.95 -41.41
CA ASP A 33 12.00 -12.41 -42.43
C ASP A 33 13.34 -11.90 -41.84
N GLY A 34 13.53 -12.00 -40.52
CA GLY A 34 14.71 -11.55 -39.80
C GLY A 34 14.73 -10.05 -39.48
N GLU A 35 13.68 -9.31 -39.83
CA GLU A 35 13.57 -7.88 -39.57
C GLU A 35 13.20 -7.61 -38.11
N ALA A 36 13.94 -6.69 -37.46
CA ALA A 36 13.68 -6.28 -36.08
C ALA A 36 12.84 -5.00 -36.05
N ILE A 37 11.58 -5.12 -35.64
CA ILE A 37 10.63 -4.02 -35.59
C ILE A 37 10.60 -3.42 -34.18
N ASP A 38 10.79 -2.11 -34.09
CA ASP A 38 10.69 -1.34 -32.85
C ASP A 38 9.24 -0.95 -32.56
N LEU A 39 8.67 -1.58 -31.53
CA LEU A 39 7.29 -1.35 -31.08
C LEU A 39 7.08 0.00 -30.38
N SER A 40 8.13 0.84 -30.31
CA SER A 40 8.05 2.20 -29.76
C SER A 40 7.63 3.24 -30.81
N LYS A 41 7.56 2.85 -32.08
CA LYS A 41 7.15 3.70 -33.21
C LYS A 41 5.87 3.16 -33.85
N GLU A 42 5.20 4.02 -34.61
CA GLU A 42 4.04 3.63 -35.42
C GLU A 42 4.52 2.67 -36.52
N PHE A 43 3.85 1.51 -36.63
CA PHE A 43 4.17 0.48 -37.61
C PHE A 43 2.88 -0.02 -38.26
N GLU A 44 2.98 -0.42 -39.52
CA GLU A 44 1.85 -1.02 -40.23
C GLU A 44 1.67 -2.47 -39.80
N ALA A 45 0.45 -2.83 -39.40
CA ALA A 45 0.12 -4.18 -38.95
C ALA A 45 0.05 -5.15 -40.14
N SER A 46 1.21 -5.53 -40.67
CA SER A 46 1.30 -6.58 -41.69
C SER A 46 1.01 -7.96 -41.07
N SER A 47 0.54 -8.90 -41.90
CA SER A 47 0.22 -10.27 -41.44
C SER A 47 1.40 -10.93 -40.72
N SER A 48 2.62 -10.69 -41.22
CA SER A 48 3.86 -11.22 -40.65
C SER A 48 4.12 -10.69 -39.23
N VAL A 49 3.84 -9.40 -38.97
CA VAL A 49 3.97 -8.79 -37.63
C VAL A 49 2.95 -9.36 -36.66
N VAL A 50 1.71 -9.57 -37.11
CA VAL A 50 0.65 -10.15 -36.27
C VAL A 50 0.99 -11.59 -35.87
N GLU A 51 1.54 -12.38 -36.79
CA GLU A 51 2.00 -13.75 -36.49
C GLU A 51 3.18 -13.77 -35.52
N ALA A 52 4.16 -12.89 -35.71
CA ALA A 52 5.27 -12.74 -34.77
C ALA A 52 4.78 -12.33 -33.36
N MET A 53 3.82 -11.41 -33.28
CA MET A 53 3.20 -11.01 -32.01
C MET A 53 2.46 -12.17 -31.35
N LYS A 54 1.69 -12.97 -32.11
CA LYS A 54 1.01 -14.17 -31.58
C LYS A 54 2.00 -15.19 -31.03
N GLN A 55 3.09 -15.47 -31.75
CA GLN A 55 4.14 -16.37 -31.27
C GLN A 55 4.79 -15.85 -29.99
N ARG A 56 5.05 -14.54 -29.90
CA ARG A 56 5.62 -13.94 -28.69
C ARG A 56 4.67 -13.99 -27.50
N ILE A 57 3.35 -13.86 -27.72
CA ILE A 57 2.35 -14.02 -26.68
C ILE A 57 2.36 -15.46 -26.15
N PHE A 58 2.33 -16.46 -27.02
CA PHE A 58 2.38 -17.87 -26.59
C PHE A 58 3.63 -18.20 -25.78
N GLN A 59 4.81 -17.70 -26.19
CA GLN A 59 6.05 -17.89 -25.41
C GLN A 59 5.97 -17.25 -24.02
N LEU A 60 5.40 -16.06 -23.92
CA LEU A 60 5.25 -15.37 -22.62
C LEU A 60 4.23 -16.06 -21.72
N GLU A 61 3.18 -16.64 -22.29
CA GLU A 61 2.20 -17.45 -21.55
C GLU A 61 2.87 -18.73 -21.00
N ASP A 62 3.68 -19.41 -21.81
CA ASP A 62 4.42 -20.61 -21.39
C ASP A 62 5.48 -20.29 -20.32
N GLU A 63 6.22 -19.17 -20.46
CA GLU A 63 7.14 -18.68 -19.43
C GLU A 63 6.42 -18.35 -18.11
N LEU A 64 5.23 -17.74 -18.17
CA LEU A 64 4.42 -17.42 -16.99
C LEU A 64 3.82 -18.67 -16.34
N GLU A 65 3.42 -19.66 -17.13
CA GLU A 65 2.92 -20.94 -16.63
C GLU A 65 4.05 -21.78 -16.01
N ALA A 66 5.23 -21.78 -16.62
CA ALA A 66 6.44 -22.37 -16.04
C ALA A 66 6.84 -21.67 -14.72
N ALA A 67 6.76 -20.34 -14.66
CA ALA A 67 7.02 -19.60 -13.42
C ALA A 67 5.97 -19.89 -12.33
N ARG A 68 4.69 -20.00 -12.69
CA ARG A 68 3.62 -20.36 -11.75
C ARG A 68 3.75 -21.79 -11.24
N SER A 69 4.05 -22.75 -12.12
CA SER A 69 4.25 -24.15 -11.73
C SER A 69 5.50 -24.35 -10.87
N ALA A 70 6.60 -23.65 -11.16
CA ALA A 70 7.79 -23.61 -10.32
C ALA A 70 7.54 -22.97 -8.94
N GLN A 71 6.54 -22.09 -8.83
CA GLN A 71 6.14 -21.47 -7.56
C GLN A 71 5.15 -22.36 -6.78
N ALA A 72 4.36 -23.20 -7.47
CA ALA A 72 3.45 -24.17 -6.88
C ALA A 72 4.15 -25.43 -6.35
N LEU A 73 5.25 -25.84 -6.99
CA LEU A 73 6.14 -26.90 -6.50
C LEU A 73 7.18 -26.27 -5.57
N GLY A 74 6.90 -26.26 -4.27
CA GLY A 74 7.84 -25.78 -3.25
C GLY A 74 9.27 -26.37 -3.42
N PRO A 75 10.30 -25.68 -2.90
CA PRO A 75 11.70 -26.01 -3.16
C PRO A 75 11.99 -27.48 -2.79
N PRO A 76 12.75 -28.22 -3.63
CA PRO A 76 12.96 -29.66 -3.45
C PRO A 76 13.71 -29.94 -2.15
N ALA A 77 13.00 -30.52 -1.20
CA ALA A 77 13.53 -31.02 0.06
C ALA A 77 14.56 -32.14 -0.22
N LYS A 78 15.84 -31.79 -0.21
CA LYS A 78 16.93 -32.77 -0.23
C LYS A 78 17.11 -33.38 1.16
N ARG A 79 16.62 -34.62 1.28
CA ARG A 79 17.18 -35.80 1.99
C ARG A 79 17.53 -35.70 3.49
N ALA A 80 16.64 -36.32 4.27
CA ALA A 80 16.86 -37.41 5.23
C ALA A 80 18.03 -37.35 6.23
N ARG A 81 17.68 -37.36 7.53
CA ARG A 81 18.36 -38.20 8.52
C ARG A 81 17.37 -38.74 9.55
N THR A 82 17.44 -40.05 9.73
CA THR A 82 16.58 -40.95 10.50
C THR A 82 16.97 -40.99 11.99
N SER A 83 15.98 -40.99 12.88
CA SER A 83 15.98 -41.61 14.23
C SER A 83 14.57 -41.39 14.80
N THR A 84 13.62 -42.33 14.71
CA THR A 84 13.38 -43.48 15.61
C THR A 84 13.49 -43.11 17.10
N ILE A 85 12.36 -43.03 17.79
CA ILE A 85 12.07 -43.59 19.13
C ILE A 85 10.55 -43.46 19.41
N LEU A 86 9.98 -44.57 19.86
CA LEU A 86 8.62 -44.92 20.36
C LEU A 86 8.07 -43.96 21.43
N ASP A 87 6.82 -43.96 21.91
CA ASP A 87 5.44 -44.38 21.58
C ASP A 87 4.57 -43.88 22.79
N GLU A 88 3.24 -43.85 22.64
CA GLU A 88 2.15 -43.67 23.65
C GLU A 88 1.56 -42.26 24.00
N PRO A 89 0.24 -42.17 24.39
CA PRO A 89 -0.72 -41.31 23.69
C PRO A 89 -1.61 -40.38 24.55
N GLN A 90 -2.25 -39.42 23.84
CA GLN A 90 -3.58 -38.80 24.07
C GLN A 90 -3.74 -37.63 25.10
N PRO A 91 -4.84 -36.84 25.04
CA PRO A 91 -4.92 -35.58 24.28
C PRO A 91 -5.28 -34.36 25.15
N THR A 92 -5.04 -33.14 24.67
CA THR A 92 -5.96 -31.99 24.89
C THR A 92 -5.64 -30.83 23.95
N ALA A 93 -6.71 -30.14 23.56
CA ALA A 93 -6.74 -29.03 22.63
C ALA A 93 -5.98 -27.79 23.12
N SER A 94 -5.19 -27.20 22.22
CA SER A 94 -5.15 -25.75 22.02
C SER A 94 -4.42 -25.44 20.73
N GLY A 95 -5.11 -24.75 19.83
CA GLY A 95 -4.57 -24.28 18.57
C GLY A 95 -3.44 -23.28 18.81
N SER A 96 -2.20 -23.78 18.89
CA SER A 96 -1.02 -22.95 18.73
C SER A 96 -0.88 -22.66 17.24
N VAL A 97 -1.35 -21.49 16.82
CA VAL A 97 -0.98 -20.91 15.53
C VAL A 97 0.54 -20.73 15.57
N LYS A 98 1.28 -21.66 14.97
CA LYS A 98 2.72 -21.53 14.71
C LYS A 98 2.88 -20.35 13.75
N SER A 99 3.06 -19.15 14.29
CA SER A 99 3.52 -17.99 13.54
C SER A 99 4.88 -18.33 12.94
N GLY A 100 4.83 -18.71 11.68
CA GLY A 100 5.96 -19.22 10.91
C GLY A 100 7.10 -18.21 10.86
N ALA A 101 8.31 -18.76 10.82
CA ALA A 101 9.54 -18.05 10.51
C ALA A 101 9.34 -17.19 9.25
N THR A 102 9.07 -15.91 9.45
CA THR A 102 8.95 -14.96 8.34
C THR A 102 10.34 -14.77 7.77
N SER A 103 10.48 -15.09 6.48
CA SER A 103 11.76 -14.96 5.81
C SER A 103 12.24 -13.51 5.90
N LYS A 104 13.54 -13.27 6.12
CA LYS A 104 14.14 -11.91 6.16
C LYS A 104 13.74 -11.04 4.96
N ALA A 105 13.34 -11.64 3.84
CA ALA A 105 12.85 -10.94 2.66
C ALA A 105 11.47 -10.30 2.87
N GLU A 106 10.55 -10.97 3.56
CA GLU A 106 9.22 -10.42 3.85
C GLU A 106 9.28 -9.25 4.82
N GLU A 107 10.11 -9.35 5.87
CA GLU A 107 10.24 -8.26 6.85
C GLU A 107 10.73 -6.96 6.19
N LYS A 108 11.65 -7.05 5.21
CA LYS A 108 12.10 -5.89 4.42
C LYS A 108 10.97 -5.30 3.59
N LYS A 109 10.12 -6.12 2.96
CA LYS A 109 8.95 -5.65 2.21
C LYS A 109 7.96 -4.93 3.13
N ARG A 110 7.67 -5.50 4.31
CA ARG A 110 6.78 -4.90 5.31
C ARG A 110 7.29 -3.54 5.77
N LYS A 111 8.58 -3.44 6.12
CA LYS A 111 9.22 -2.16 6.50
C LYS A 111 9.14 -1.14 5.37
N MET A 112 9.38 -1.54 4.12
CA MET A 112 9.28 -0.64 2.96
C MET A 112 7.85 -0.14 2.73
N GLN A 113 6.83 -0.99 2.89
CA GLN A 113 5.43 -0.59 2.76
C GLN A 113 4.99 0.35 3.89
N LEU A 114 5.36 0.05 5.13
CA LEU A 114 5.09 0.93 6.28
C LEU A 114 5.77 2.30 6.11
N LYS A 115 7.02 2.31 5.65
CA LYS A 115 7.74 3.54 5.33
C LYS A 115 7.03 4.35 4.23
N LYS A 116 6.54 3.69 3.17
CA LYS A 116 5.77 4.34 2.10
C LYS A 116 4.49 5.00 2.65
N ILE A 117 3.76 4.30 3.52
CA ILE A 117 2.57 4.85 4.19
C ILE A 117 2.97 6.05 5.05
N PHE A 118 4.03 5.92 5.86
CA PHE A 118 4.50 6.98 6.73
C PHE A 118 4.95 8.24 5.96
N ASP A 119 5.69 8.07 4.86
CA ASP A 119 6.10 9.17 3.99
C ASP A 119 4.89 9.87 3.35
N ARG A 120 3.82 9.13 3.05
CA ARG A 120 2.57 9.71 2.54
C ARG A 120 1.86 10.53 3.62
N ILE A 121 1.72 10.00 4.84
CA ILE A 121 1.17 10.75 5.98
C ILE A 121 1.98 12.03 6.22
N LYS A 122 3.32 11.93 6.19
CA LYS A 122 4.21 13.08 6.37
C LYS A 122 4.03 14.16 5.31
N LYS A 123 3.76 13.79 4.06
CA LYS A 123 3.44 14.72 2.97
C LYS A 123 2.06 15.34 3.18
N ASP A 124 1.06 14.54 3.51
CA ASP A 124 -0.31 15.00 3.71
C ASP A 124 -0.45 15.94 4.93
N CYS A 125 0.28 15.68 6.03
CA CYS A 125 0.39 16.58 7.17
C CYS A 125 0.94 17.97 6.80
N LYS A 126 1.75 18.06 5.73
CA LYS A 126 2.34 19.31 5.25
C LYS A 126 1.55 19.94 4.10
N SER A 127 0.50 19.29 3.63
CA SER A 127 -0.36 19.84 2.59
C SER A 127 -1.14 21.06 3.11
N ASP A 128 -1.41 22.03 2.25
CA ASP A 128 -2.21 23.20 2.64
C ASP A 128 -3.71 22.87 2.83
N THR A 129 -4.12 21.66 2.44
CA THR A 129 -5.45 21.09 2.69
C THR A 129 -5.62 20.73 4.17
N VAL A 130 -4.56 20.32 4.85
CA VAL A 130 -4.60 19.93 6.27
C VAL A 130 -4.19 21.12 7.14
N LYS A 131 -5.18 21.89 7.57
CA LYS A 131 -4.98 23.06 8.44
C LYS A 131 -5.12 22.68 9.92
N PHE A 132 -4.00 22.58 10.63
CA PHE A 132 -4.03 22.37 12.08
C PHE A 132 -4.38 23.68 12.81
N GLN A 133 -5.52 23.68 13.52
CA GLN A 133 -6.12 24.81 14.22
C GLN A 133 -6.68 24.36 15.60
N GLY A 134 -5.94 23.51 16.31
CA GLY A 134 -6.38 22.91 17.58
C GLY A 134 -7.45 21.81 17.48
N THR A 135 -7.89 21.44 16.27
CA THR A 135 -8.80 20.31 16.04
C THR A 135 -8.03 19.14 15.43
N PRO A 136 -8.31 17.89 15.86
CA PRO A 136 -7.77 16.70 15.22
C PRO A 136 -8.16 16.67 13.74
N LYS A 137 -7.23 16.21 12.88
CA LYS A 137 -7.44 16.06 11.44
C LYS A 137 -7.30 14.61 11.05
N THR A 138 -8.20 14.16 10.18
CA THR A 138 -8.16 12.80 9.65
C THR A 138 -7.43 12.80 8.31
N ILE A 139 -6.36 12.02 8.23
CA ILE A 139 -5.61 11.77 6.99
C ILE A 139 -5.97 10.37 6.51
N LYS A 140 -6.40 10.26 5.26
CA LYS A 140 -6.79 8.99 4.64
C LYS A 140 -5.77 8.57 3.60
N CYS A 141 -5.20 7.37 3.75
CA CYS A 141 -4.31 6.75 2.79
C CYS A 141 -4.96 5.48 2.25
N ASP A 142 -5.09 5.39 0.93
CA ASP A 142 -5.61 4.21 0.24
C ASP A 142 -4.45 3.50 -0.46
N GLU A 143 -4.24 2.22 -0.16
CA GLU A 143 -3.22 1.36 -0.75
C GLU A 143 -3.82 -0.01 -1.11
N VAL A 144 -3.19 -0.73 -2.03
CA VAL A 144 -3.59 -2.09 -2.42
C VAL A 144 -2.63 -3.07 -1.78
N PHE A 145 -3.16 -4.03 -1.03
CA PHE A 145 -2.40 -5.08 -0.36
C PHE A 145 -2.98 -6.44 -0.71
N GLU A 146 -2.11 -7.41 -0.94
CA GLU A 146 -2.52 -8.81 -0.96
C GLU A 146 -2.86 -9.27 0.46
N GLN A 147 -3.78 -10.24 0.60
CA GLN A 147 -4.23 -10.70 1.90
C GLN A 147 -3.07 -11.21 2.79
N ALA A 148 -2.11 -11.95 2.22
CA ALA A 148 -0.95 -12.44 2.96
C ALA A 148 -0.04 -11.29 3.46
N GLU A 149 0.13 -10.24 2.66
CA GLU A 149 0.89 -9.05 3.07
C GLU A 149 0.16 -8.28 4.16
N PHE A 150 -1.16 -8.09 4.00
CA PHE A 150 -2.00 -7.43 4.99
C PHE A 150 -1.93 -8.15 6.35
N ASP A 151 -2.15 -9.46 6.35
CA ASP A 151 -2.11 -10.28 7.57
C ASP A 151 -0.69 -10.29 8.17
N GLY A 152 0.36 -10.26 7.34
CA GLY A 152 1.74 -10.15 7.80
C GLY A 152 2.11 -8.81 8.46
N ILE A 153 1.48 -7.70 8.07
CA ILE A 153 1.78 -6.36 8.60
C ILE A 153 0.88 -6.01 9.78
N PHE A 154 -0.42 -6.26 9.64
CA PHE A 154 -1.46 -5.79 10.55
C PHE A 154 -2.09 -6.92 11.36
N GLY A 155 -1.91 -8.18 10.96
CA GLY A 155 -2.44 -9.33 11.68
C GLY A 155 -1.89 -9.41 13.11
N GLY A 156 -2.81 -9.62 14.06
CA GLY A 156 -2.47 -9.71 15.49
C GLY A 156 -2.11 -8.38 16.16
N LYS A 157 -2.12 -7.24 15.43
CA LYS A 157 -1.86 -5.91 15.99
C LYS A 157 -3.15 -5.12 16.15
N GLY A 158 -3.23 -4.31 17.20
CA GLY A 158 -4.40 -3.45 17.47
C GLY A 158 -5.66 -4.24 17.89
N VAL A 159 -6.81 -3.58 17.85
CA VAL A 159 -8.11 -4.17 18.22
C VAL A 159 -8.89 -4.51 16.96
N LEU A 160 -9.15 -5.80 16.74
CA LEU A 160 -9.99 -6.28 15.64
C LEU A 160 -11.45 -5.96 15.94
N ILE A 161 -12.06 -5.09 15.12
CA ILE A 161 -13.48 -4.71 15.26
C ILE A 161 -14.37 -5.66 14.46
N GLN A 162 -13.94 -5.99 13.23
CA GLN A 162 -14.65 -6.89 12.30
C GLN A 162 -13.63 -7.64 11.45
N PRO A 163 -13.89 -8.90 11.05
CA PRO A 163 -15.02 -9.74 11.46
C PRO A 163 -14.83 -10.28 12.88
N THR A 164 -15.86 -10.22 13.71
CA THR A 164 -15.89 -10.92 15.01
C THR A 164 -17.05 -11.91 15.05
N PRO A 165 -16.99 -12.99 15.86
CA PRO A 165 -18.06 -13.98 15.90
C PRO A 165 -19.42 -13.36 16.23
N GLN A 166 -19.44 -12.34 17.10
CA GLN A 166 -20.63 -11.60 17.49
C GLN A 166 -21.02 -10.47 16.52
N ASN A 167 -20.07 -9.89 15.77
CA ASN A 167 -20.34 -8.77 14.86
C ASN A 167 -19.84 -9.06 13.44
N LYS A 168 -20.80 -9.35 12.55
CA LYS A 168 -20.59 -9.64 11.12
C LYS A 168 -19.51 -10.72 10.88
N PRO A 169 -19.75 -11.98 11.30
CA PRO A 169 -18.76 -13.07 11.17
C PRO A 169 -18.37 -13.38 9.72
N LYS A 170 -19.25 -13.10 8.76
CA LYS A 170 -19.02 -13.31 7.31
C LYS A 170 -18.58 -12.03 6.58
N SER A 171 -18.16 -10.99 7.30
CA SER A 171 -17.72 -9.74 6.67
C SER A 171 -16.52 -9.98 5.76
N ALA A 172 -16.63 -9.55 4.51
CA ALA A 172 -15.49 -9.48 3.59
C ALA A 172 -14.51 -8.34 3.94
N VAL A 173 -14.93 -7.43 4.83
CA VAL A 173 -14.15 -6.29 5.28
C VAL A 173 -13.60 -6.55 6.68
N THR A 174 -12.29 -6.41 6.81
CA THR A 174 -11.55 -6.48 8.08
C THR A 174 -11.27 -5.06 8.56
N ILE A 175 -11.69 -4.73 9.78
CA ILE A 175 -11.48 -3.42 10.40
C ILE A 175 -10.66 -3.61 11.67
N ILE A 176 -9.50 -2.95 11.73
CA ILE A 176 -8.60 -2.95 12.89
C ILE A 176 -8.46 -1.52 13.38
N ARG A 177 -8.56 -1.31 14.69
CA ARG A 177 -8.41 0.00 15.31
C ARG A 177 -7.23 0.02 16.26
N PHE A 178 -6.42 1.06 16.12
CA PHE A 178 -5.30 1.39 16.99
C PHE A 178 -5.69 2.62 17.81
N SER A 179 -6.04 2.41 19.07
CA SER A 179 -6.49 3.49 19.98
C SER A 179 -5.35 4.05 20.84
N THR A 180 -4.29 3.26 21.06
CA THR A 180 -3.20 3.63 21.95
C THR A 180 -1.93 3.94 21.17
N ARG A 181 -1.20 4.98 21.59
CA ARG A 181 0.11 5.35 21.04
C ARG A 181 1.09 4.17 21.01
N ALA A 182 1.07 3.32 22.03
CA ALA A 182 1.91 2.11 22.09
C ALA A 182 1.65 1.15 20.91
N GLN A 183 0.39 0.95 20.53
CA GLN A 183 0.04 0.09 19.39
C GLN A 183 0.48 0.70 18.05
N ILE A 184 0.40 2.04 17.93
CA ILE A 184 0.89 2.77 16.76
C ILE A 184 2.42 2.68 16.70
N ALA A 185 3.11 2.80 17.83
CA ALA A 185 4.56 2.63 17.92
C ALA A 185 4.99 1.19 17.59
N GLU A 186 4.24 0.18 17.98
CA GLU A 186 4.50 -1.22 17.59
C GLU A 186 4.23 -1.48 16.09
N LEU A 187 3.30 -0.74 15.48
CA LEU A 187 3.01 -0.83 14.06
C LEU A 187 4.16 -0.24 13.22
N PHE A 188 4.60 0.98 13.53
CA PHE A 188 5.63 1.68 12.77
C PHE A 188 7.07 1.39 13.24
N GLY A 189 7.24 0.89 14.47
CA GLY A 189 8.54 0.65 15.09
C GLY A 189 9.43 1.89 15.07
N ASP A 190 10.69 1.70 14.68
CA ASP A 190 11.70 2.75 14.58
C ASP A 190 11.43 3.77 13.45
N GLU A 191 10.49 3.48 12.55
CA GLU A 191 10.12 4.41 11.47
C GLU A 191 9.17 5.51 11.96
N LEU A 192 8.63 5.41 13.19
CA LEU A 192 7.79 6.45 13.79
C LEU A 192 8.64 7.67 14.20
N LYS A 193 9.06 8.45 13.21
CA LYS A 193 9.73 9.73 13.41
C LYS A 193 8.70 10.79 13.79
N GLY A 194 9.13 11.85 14.47
CA GLY A 194 8.29 13.02 14.74
C GLY A 194 7.68 13.55 13.43
N LEU A 195 6.35 13.64 13.38
CA LEU A 195 5.64 14.22 12.26
C LEU A 195 5.59 15.74 12.43
N LYS A 196 5.72 16.46 11.32
CA LYS A 196 5.58 17.93 11.29
C LYS A 196 4.44 18.30 10.36
N GLY A 197 3.51 19.11 10.85
CA GLY A 197 2.44 19.72 10.07
C GLY A 197 2.57 21.25 10.04
N TYR A 198 1.64 21.94 9.38
CA TYR A 198 1.59 23.40 9.41
C TYR A 198 0.42 23.89 10.27
N ARG A 199 0.70 24.77 11.23
CA ARG A 199 -0.34 25.43 12.02
C ARG A 199 -0.89 26.63 11.25
N TRP A 200 -2.20 26.82 11.32
CA TRP A 200 -2.87 27.95 10.69
C TRP A 200 -3.59 28.78 11.75
N THR A 201 -3.67 30.10 11.55
CA THR A 201 -4.59 30.92 12.34
C THR A 201 -6.03 30.55 12.00
N ARG A 202 -6.93 30.59 12.99
CA ARG A 202 -8.36 30.65 12.71
C ARG A 202 -8.64 32.06 12.17
N GLY A 203 -8.92 32.16 10.88
CA GLY A 203 -9.47 33.39 10.32
C GLY A 203 -10.85 33.62 10.92
N GLY A 204 -11.24 34.87 11.15
CA GLY A 204 -12.46 35.17 11.89
C GLY A 204 -13.03 36.55 11.62
N VAL A 205 -14.33 36.67 11.87
CA VAL A 205 -15.14 37.90 11.87
C VAL A 205 -14.74 38.72 13.11
N PRO A 206 -14.65 40.07 13.03
CA PRO A 206 -15.28 40.97 12.05
C PRO A 206 -14.54 41.15 10.71
N SER A 207 -13.26 40.79 10.62
CA SER A 207 -12.40 41.22 9.52
C SER A 207 -12.26 40.24 8.34
N PHE A 208 -13.01 39.14 8.30
CA PHE A 208 -12.94 38.11 7.25
C PHE A 208 -11.49 37.72 6.87
N ALA A 209 -10.58 37.79 7.84
CA ALA A 209 -9.17 37.63 7.57
C ALA A 209 -8.91 36.18 7.13
N LYS A 210 -8.21 36.03 5.99
CA LYS A 210 -7.80 34.71 5.51
C LYS A 210 -6.91 34.04 6.56
N SER A 211 -7.04 32.73 6.72
CA SER A 211 -6.14 31.96 7.59
C SER A 211 -4.69 32.14 7.13
N ILE A 212 -3.81 32.47 8.07
CA ILE A 212 -2.38 32.67 7.84
C ILE A 212 -1.62 31.45 8.35
N LYS A 213 -0.65 30.98 7.58
CA LYS A 213 0.25 29.87 7.94
C LYS A 213 1.24 30.37 9.00
N LEU A 214 1.15 29.85 10.22
CA LEU A 214 1.96 30.28 11.36
C LEU A 214 3.37 29.64 11.37
N GLY A 215 3.54 28.50 10.71
CA GLY A 215 4.80 27.78 10.65
C GLY A 215 4.63 26.27 10.85
N ALA A 216 5.76 25.56 10.88
CA ALA A 216 5.78 24.13 11.14
C ALA A 216 5.55 23.84 12.63
N TYR A 217 4.76 22.82 12.92
CA TYR A 217 4.43 22.39 14.27
C TYR A 217 4.55 20.88 14.38
N ASP A 218 4.90 20.39 15.56
CA ASP A 218 4.98 18.95 15.81
C ASP A 218 3.57 18.39 15.97
N VAL A 219 3.33 17.26 15.31
CA VAL A 219 2.03 16.59 15.31
C VAL A 219 2.21 15.12 15.66
N GLU A 220 1.21 14.53 16.31
CA GLU A 220 1.19 13.11 16.63
C GLU A 220 -0.04 12.44 16.02
N ILE A 221 0.08 11.13 15.79
CA ILE A 221 -1.06 10.28 15.48
C ILE A 221 -1.69 9.85 16.81
N ARG A 222 -2.94 10.23 17.06
CA ARG A 222 -3.70 9.84 18.24
C ARG A 222 -4.32 8.45 18.08
N SER A 223 -4.97 8.24 16.94
CA SER A 223 -5.68 7.00 16.64
C SER A 223 -5.51 6.65 15.16
N ALA A 224 -5.58 5.36 14.84
CA ALA A 224 -5.62 4.89 13.47
C ALA A 224 -6.72 3.85 13.30
N GLU A 225 -7.46 3.94 12.20
CA GLU A 225 -8.46 2.96 11.79
C GLU A 225 -8.07 2.40 10.43
N LEU A 226 -7.94 1.09 10.38
CA LEU A 226 -7.57 0.33 9.20
C LEU A 226 -8.82 -0.38 8.69
N SER A 227 -9.13 -0.22 7.41
CA SER A 227 -10.23 -0.94 6.76
C SER A 227 -9.72 -1.64 5.51
N TYR A 228 -9.74 -2.96 5.53
CA TYR A 228 -9.30 -3.80 4.42
C TYR A 228 -10.46 -4.55 3.82
N SER A 229 -10.67 -4.42 2.51
CA SER A 229 -11.68 -5.18 1.77
C SER A 229 -11.02 -6.32 1.01
N ARG A 230 -11.38 -7.57 1.36
CA ARG A 230 -10.87 -8.76 0.67
C ARG A 230 -11.24 -8.78 -0.82
N ASN A 231 -12.40 -8.24 -1.18
CA ASN A 231 -12.88 -8.27 -2.56
C ASN A 231 -12.07 -7.34 -3.48
N ASN A 232 -11.70 -6.16 -2.99
CA ASN A 232 -11.00 -5.15 -3.78
C ASN A 232 -9.49 -5.12 -3.53
N MET A 233 -8.97 -5.98 -2.65
CA MET A 233 -7.58 -5.96 -2.14
C MET A 233 -7.16 -4.56 -1.66
N LYS A 234 -8.13 -3.73 -1.26
CA LYS A 234 -7.92 -2.32 -0.95
C LYS A 234 -7.90 -2.13 0.56
N CYS A 235 -6.83 -1.53 1.04
CA CYS A 235 -6.68 -1.09 2.42
C CYS A 235 -6.81 0.44 2.49
N SER A 236 -7.79 0.90 3.27
CA SER A 236 -7.98 2.32 3.60
C SER A 236 -7.52 2.54 5.03
N LEU A 237 -6.45 3.30 5.20
CA LEU A 237 -5.91 3.70 6.49
C LEU A 237 -6.38 5.11 6.81
N LYS A 238 -7.06 5.31 7.94
CA LYS A 238 -7.45 6.62 8.44
C LYS A 238 -6.65 6.92 9.70
N PHE A 239 -5.89 8.00 9.69
CA PHE A 239 -5.08 8.45 10.81
C PHE A 239 -5.67 9.72 11.39
N GLU A 240 -5.97 9.73 12.68
CA GLU A 240 -6.35 10.93 13.40
C GLU A 240 -5.09 11.58 13.96
N VAL A 241 -4.74 12.75 13.43
CA VAL A 241 -3.52 13.49 13.75
C VAL A 241 -3.88 14.74 14.57
N TYR A 242 -3.14 14.98 15.64
CA TYR A 242 -3.35 16.12 16.54
C TYR A 242 -2.06 16.94 16.71
N GLU A 243 -2.21 18.23 17.01
CA GLU A 243 -1.06 19.12 17.28
C GLU A 243 -0.51 18.88 18.70
N ILE A 244 0.79 18.62 18.82
CA ILE A 244 1.47 18.51 20.12
C ILE A 244 2.06 19.88 20.45
N GLY A 245 1.77 20.41 21.63
CA GLY A 245 2.51 21.57 22.15
C GLY A 245 1.75 22.90 22.21
N SER A 246 0.43 22.94 22.02
CA SER A 246 -0.35 24.15 22.33
C SER A 246 -0.53 24.40 23.85
N GLY A 247 0.50 24.08 24.64
CA GLY A 247 0.67 24.47 26.05
C GLY A 247 1.60 25.67 26.23
N GLY A 248 1.95 26.35 25.13
CA GLY A 248 2.58 27.67 25.21
C GLY A 248 1.55 28.70 25.67
N ARG A 249 1.59 29.05 26.96
CA ARG A 249 0.92 30.19 27.59
C ARG A 249 0.76 31.36 26.61
N ARG A 250 -0.48 31.66 26.22
CA ARG A 250 -0.88 32.99 25.74
C ARG A 250 -1.99 33.52 26.64
N ASP A 251 -1.82 33.39 27.95
CA ASP A 251 -2.56 34.22 28.90
C ASP A 251 -1.93 35.61 29.04
N ASP A 252 -0.76 35.87 28.46
CA ASP A 252 -0.16 37.20 28.47
C ASP A 252 0.05 37.73 27.05
N MET A 253 -0.47 38.93 26.82
CA MET A 253 0.02 39.87 25.81
C MET A 253 -0.62 39.86 24.42
N PHE A 254 -1.96 39.84 24.34
CA PHE A 254 -2.67 40.71 23.39
C PHE A 254 -3.96 41.25 24.04
N MET A 255 -3.78 42.18 24.99
CA MET A 255 -4.72 43.29 25.13
C MET A 255 -4.39 44.30 24.04
N TRP A 256 -5.23 44.39 23.00
CA TRP A 256 -5.52 45.61 22.26
C TRP A 256 -6.92 45.46 21.69
#